data_AF-A0A965HII3-F1
#
_entry.id   AF-A0A965HII3-F1
#
_cell.length_a   1.000
_cell.length_b   1.000
_cell.length_c   1.000
_cell.angle_alpha   90.00
_cell.angle_beta   90.00
_cell.angle_gamma   90.00
#
_symmetry.space_group_name_H-M   'P 1'
#
loop_
_entity.id
_entity.type
_entity.pdbx_description
1 polymer ?
#
loop_
_entity_poly.entity_id
_entity_poly.type
_entity_poly.pdbx_seq_one_letter_code
_entity_poly.pdbx_strand_id
1 'polypeptide(L)'
;IEGDAIRIHPLVCTAYNADFDGDQMAVHIPLSVEAQLEARLLMLAPNNIFGPSNGRPITTPSQDITLGCYYITQNPLRTAEKGDKAKKRLTAFSNADEVDFALSEKSLKTHDWILFKNPDFGLQTTFGEGSKKFIETTPGRVEFNSIWPKELGFINKPAGKKQLGEIILRCYEVCGHAATVVCLDKLKDLGFKSATRAGVSIGINDMIIPEEKPAVIEKARGSVSQVEKQYRMGAITDGERYNKIVDIWTQATEEISSAMYRTLEHNEGRKDFNPVYLMVDSGARGNRNQVRQLAGMRGLMAKPSGEIIERPITASFREGLSVLEYFISTHGARKGLADTALKTADSGYMTRKLCDVAMDIIIREQDCGTDRGIWVKAIMEGDDEIVRLRDRVYGRVSCDDIVDPVSKKKVVAAGEMISEKAAAAIEDLGQERVKIRSAL
;
A
#
# COMPACT_ATOMS: atom_id res chain seq x y z
N ILE A 1 16.54 -6.16 30.49
CA ILE A 1 15.10 -6.19 30.89
C ILE A 1 14.90 -7.41 31.77
N GLU A 2 13.89 -7.42 32.64
CA GLU A 2 13.48 -8.65 33.31
C GLU A 2 12.78 -9.58 32.31
N GLY A 3 13.06 -10.88 32.38
CA GLY A 3 12.57 -11.91 31.46
C GLY A 3 13.59 -12.34 30.39
N ASP A 4 13.33 -13.50 29.76
CA ASP A 4 14.24 -14.18 28.83
C ASP A 4 13.95 -13.89 27.34
N ALA A 5 13.10 -12.89 27.06
CA ALA A 5 12.70 -12.53 25.70
C ALA A 5 13.35 -11.23 25.23
N ILE A 6 13.71 -11.14 23.95
CA ILE A 6 14.26 -9.92 23.35
C ILE A 6 13.10 -9.00 22.95
N ARG A 7 13.19 -7.70 23.29
CA ARG A 7 12.26 -6.69 22.79
C ARG A 7 12.83 -6.05 21.54
N ILE A 8 12.05 -6.09 20.46
CA ILE A 8 12.43 -5.52 19.16
C ILE A 8 11.48 -4.37 18.84
N HIS A 9 12.01 -3.33 18.22
CA HIS A 9 11.22 -2.18 17.83
C HIS A 9 10.23 -2.55 16.69
N PRO A 10 8.93 -2.24 16.77
CA PRO A 10 7.95 -2.70 15.77
C PRO A 10 8.24 -2.26 14.32
N LEU A 11 8.86 -1.09 14.13
CA LEU A 11 9.18 -0.58 12.79
C LEU A 11 10.33 -1.33 12.09
N VAL A 12 11.10 -2.16 12.81
CA VAL A 12 12.18 -2.96 12.19
C VAL A 12 11.73 -4.38 11.83
N CYS A 13 10.57 -4.84 12.30
CA CYS A 13 10.06 -6.18 12.04
C CYS A 13 9.94 -6.49 10.54
N THR A 14 9.50 -5.50 9.73
CA THR A 14 9.42 -5.64 8.27
C THR A 14 10.78 -5.91 7.63
N ALA A 15 11.85 -5.28 8.12
CA ALA A 15 13.20 -5.47 7.59
C ALA A 15 13.78 -6.84 7.95
N TYR A 16 13.50 -7.33 9.16
CA TYR A 16 13.89 -8.67 9.58
C TYR A 16 12.98 -9.77 9.03
N ASN A 17 11.84 -9.41 8.42
CA ASN A 17 10.76 -10.33 8.10
C ASN A 17 10.39 -11.22 9.30
N ALA A 18 10.37 -10.60 10.49
CA ALA A 18 10.12 -11.27 11.76
C ALA A 18 8.71 -10.95 12.24
N ASP A 19 8.06 -11.94 12.83
CA ASP A 19 6.83 -11.77 13.58
C ASP A 19 7.03 -12.15 15.06
N PHE A 20 5.93 -12.27 15.81
CA PHE A 20 5.97 -12.56 17.24
C PHE A 20 5.22 -13.85 17.59
N ASP A 21 5.21 -14.83 16.68
CA ASP A 21 4.56 -16.13 16.90
C ASP A 21 5.52 -17.23 17.44
N GLY A 22 6.81 -16.91 17.57
CA GLY A 22 7.83 -17.83 18.08
C GLY A 22 9.25 -17.60 17.53
N ASP A 23 9.41 -16.63 16.63
CA ASP A 23 10.71 -16.26 16.04
C ASP A 23 11.80 -15.99 17.08
N GLN A 24 13.02 -16.43 16.76
CA GLN A 24 14.21 -16.26 17.59
C GLN A 24 15.25 -15.40 16.87
N MET A 25 15.99 -14.60 17.63
CA MET A 25 17.06 -13.75 17.10
C MET A 25 18.39 -14.01 17.84
N ALA A 26 19.47 -14.11 17.07
CA ALA A 26 20.82 -14.20 17.60
C ALA A 26 21.36 -12.80 17.94
N VAL A 27 22.08 -12.68 19.06
CA VAL A 27 22.72 -11.44 19.50
C VAL A 27 24.23 -11.64 19.51
N HIS A 28 24.94 -10.74 18.84
CA HIS A 28 26.40 -10.72 18.77
C HIS A 28 26.93 -9.43 19.41
N ILE A 29 28.08 -9.50 20.07
CA ILE A 29 28.69 -8.37 20.78
C ILE A 29 29.96 -7.93 20.03
N PRO A 30 30.02 -6.70 19.47
CA PRO A 30 31.23 -6.19 18.85
C PRO A 30 32.28 -5.89 19.93
N LEU A 31 33.45 -6.53 19.83
CA LEU A 31 34.49 -6.45 20.86
C LEU A 31 35.52 -5.35 20.58
N SER A 32 36.00 -5.22 19.34
CA SER A 32 37.03 -4.23 18.99
C SER A 32 36.45 -2.82 18.83
N VAL A 33 37.31 -1.81 18.96
CA VAL A 33 36.89 -0.40 18.79
C VAL A 33 36.42 -0.15 17.37
N GLU A 34 37.07 -0.76 16.38
CA GLU A 34 36.71 -0.68 14.97
C GLU A 34 35.32 -1.26 14.73
N ALA A 35 35.04 -2.45 15.27
CA ALA A 35 33.73 -3.10 15.13
C ALA A 35 32.61 -2.31 15.83
N GLN A 36 32.90 -1.70 17.00
CA GLN A 36 31.94 -0.84 17.70
C GLN A 36 31.64 0.44 16.90
N LEU A 37 32.66 1.05 16.29
CA LEU A 37 32.49 2.21 15.42
C LEU A 37 31.70 1.85 14.16
N GLU A 38 32.02 0.73 13.51
CA GLU A 38 31.30 0.22 12.34
C GLU A 38 29.83 -0.05 12.65
N ALA A 39 29.55 -0.74 13.76
CA ALA A 39 28.18 -1.02 14.19
C ALA A 39 27.38 0.27 14.45
N ARG A 40 28.00 1.30 15.05
CA ARG A 40 27.35 2.57 15.36
C ARG A 40 27.17 3.47 14.13
N LEU A 41 28.14 3.50 13.22
CA LEU A 41 28.13 4.41 12.07
C LEU A 41 27.42 3.83 10.85
N LEU A 42 27.48 2.52 10.62
CA LEU A 42 26.92 1.88 9.42
C LEU A 42 25.70 1.02 9.74
N MET A 43 25.79 0.14 10.74
CA MET A 43 24.78 -0.91 10.97
C MET A 43 23.58 -0.46 11.82
N LEU A 44 23.66 0.68 12.49
CA LEU A 44 22.62 1.13 13.41
C LEU A 44 21.27 1.28 12.68
N ALA A 45 20.19 0.80 13.29
CA ALA A 45 18.86 0.78 12.67
C ALA A 45 18.38 2.16 12.14
N PRO A 46 18.62 3.30 12.83
CA PRO A 46 18.24 4.61 12.32
C PRO A 46 18.88 4.93 10.97
N ASN A 47 20.06 4.42 10.65
CA ASN A 47 20.72 4.68 9.35
C ASN A 47 20.04 3.94 8.18
N ASN A 48 19.30 2.87 8.48
CA ASN A 48 18.76 1.92 7.50
C ASN A 48 17.24 2.08 7.33
N ILE A 49 16.78 3.30 7.08
CA ILE A 49 15.35 3.65 6.88
C ILE A 49 14.85 3.19 5.51
N PHE A 50 15.72 3.22 4.50
CA PHE A 50 15.37 2.95 3.10
C PHE A 50 15.93 1.60 2.66
N GLY A 51 15.16 0.89 1.83
CA GLY A 51 15.59 -0.36 1.22
C GLY A 51 16.66 -0.11 0.15
N PRO A 52 17.82 -0.80 0.19
CA PRO A 52 18.89 -0.61 -0.79
C PRO A 52 18.49 -1.04 -2.21
N SER A 53 17.45 -1.87 -2.35
CA SER A 53 16.98 -2.39 -3.64
C SER A 53 16.15 -1.39 -4.45
N ASN A 54 15.46 -0.45 -3.80
CA ASN A 54 14.47 0.42 -4.47
C ASN A 54 14.39 1.85 -3.92
N GLY A 55 15.15 2.18 -2.86
CA GLY A 55 15.14 3.51 -2.24
C GLY A 55 13.83 3.87 -1.52
N ARG A 56 12.90 2.92 -1.35
CA ARG A 56 11.63 3.15 -0.62
C ARG A 56 11.81 2.88 0.87
N PRO A 57 11.07 3.57 1.75
CA PRO A 57 11.21 3.39 3.18
C PRO A 57 10.75 1.99 3.62
N ILE A 58 11.68 1.21 4.19
CA ILE A 58 11.40 -0.14 4.72
C ILE A 58 10.75 -0.09 6.11
N THR A 59 11.01 0.99 6.86
CA THR A 59 10.43 1.25 8.19
C THR A 59 9.02 1.85 8.10
N THR A 60 8.34 1.72 6.96
CA THR A 60 6.95 2.14 6.82
C THR A 60 6.10 1.35 7.82
N PRO A 61 5.29 2.01 8.67
CA PRO A 61 4.47 1.31 9.63
C PRO A 61 3.54 0.30 8.97
N SER A 62 3.28 -0.79 9.69
CA SER A 62 2.42 -1.88 9.24
C SER A 62 1.26 -2.12 10.21
N GLN A 63 0.21 -2.77 9.72
CA GLN A 63 -0.89 -3.30 10.53
C GLN A 63 -1.51 -2.24 11.44
N ASP A 64 -1.46 -2.42 12.76
CA ASP A 64 -2.21 -1.61 13.73
C ASP A 64 -1.83 -0.12 13.72
N ILE A 65 -0.55 0.19 13.52
CA ILE A 65 -0.09 1.58 13.42
C ILE A 65 -0.72 2.24 12.20
N THR A 66 -0.71 1.55 11.05
CA THR A 66 -1.37 2.02 9.82
C THR A 66 -2.87 2.18 10.03
N LEU A 67 -3.53 1.23 10.70
CA LEU A 67 -4.97 1.28 10.97
C LEU A 67 -5.33 2.48 11.86
N GLY A 68 -4.54 2.74 12.91
CA GLY A 68 -4.74 3.88 13.80
C GLY A 68 -4.58 5.22 13.08
N CYS A 69 -3.53 5.38 12.29
CA CYS A 69 -3.31 6.59 11.47
C CYS A 69 -4.40 6.78 10.42
N TYR A 70 -4.80 5.70 9.74
CA TYR A 70 -5.87 5.75 8.74
C TYR A 70 -7.21 6.12 9.38
N TYR A 71 -7.54 5.53 10.53
CA TYR A 71 -8.76 5.83 11.27
C TYR A 71 -8.86 7.33 11.56
N ILE A 72 -7.88 7.92 12.27
CA ILE A 72 -7.96 9.35 12.66
C ILE A 72 -7.97 10.31 11.46
N THR A 73 -7.36 9.92 10.34
CA THR A 73 -7.30 10.75 9.12
C THR A 73 -8.49 10.53 8.18
N GLN A 74 -9.37 9.58 8.49
CA GLN A 74 -10.49 9.22 7.63
C GLN A 74 -11.51 10.35 7.52
N ASN A 75 -12.11 10.48 6.33
CA ASN A 75 -13.23 11.40 6.14
C ASN A 75 -14.45 10.93 6.95
N PRO A 76 -15.22 11.82 7.58
CA PRO A 76 -16.51 11.43 8.12
C PRO A 76 -17.37 10.77 7.05
N LEU A 77 -18.08 9.72 7.44
CA LEU A 77 -19.02 9.03 6.58
C LEU A 77 -20.02 10.06 6.04
N ARG A 78 -20.22 10.03 4.72
CA ARG A 78 -21.34 10.74 4.10
C ARG A 78 -22.61 10.06 4.57
N THR A 79 -23.18 10.51 5.68
CA THR A 79 -24.56 10.19 5.99
C THR A 79 -25.36 10.68 4.80
N ALA A 80 -26.12 9.79 4.17
CA ALA A 80 -27.09 10.14 3.15
C ALA A 80 -28.25 10.93 3.79
N GLU A 81 -27.96 12.08 4.42
CA GLU A 81 -28.96 13.11 4.66
C GLU A 81 -29.25 13.76 3.30
N LYS A 82 -30.01 13.03 2.48
CA LYS A 82 -30.83 13.62 1.42
C LYS A 82 -31.80 14.59 2.13
N GLY A 83 -31.42 15.85 2.16
CA GLY A 83 -32.24 16.94 2.68
C GLY A 83 -31.78 17.45 4.03
N ASP A 84 -30.68 18.20 4.08
CA ASP A 84 -30.79 19.64 4.30
C ASP A 84 -29.46 20.32 4.03
N LYS A 85 -29.43 21.20 3.04
CA LYS A 85 -28.34 22.18 2.86
C LYS A 85 -28.47 23.29 3.91
N ALA A 86 -28.61 22.94 5.19
CA ALA A 86 -28.19 23.84 6.25
C ALA A 86 -26.67 23.77 6.28
N LYS A 87 -26.01 24.80 5.76
CA LYS A 87 -24.60 25.08 6.05
C LYS A 87 -24.43 25.06 7.57
N LYS A 88 -24.11 23.89 8.14
CA LYS A 88 -23.69 23.77 9.53
C LYS A 88 -22.48 24.71 9.62
N ARG A 89 -22.61 25.79 10.40
CA ARG A 89 -21.47 26.67 10.67
C ARG A 89 -20.40 25.79 11.29
N LEU A 90 -19.36 25.49 10.52
CA LEU A 90 -18.23 24.73 11.00
C LEU A 90 -17.54 25.57 12.07
N THR A 91 -17.30 24.96 13.23
CA THR A 91 -16.56 25.63 14.30
C THR A 91 -15.14 25.88 13.81
N ALA A 92 -14.70 27.13 13.93
CA ALA A 92 -13.38 27.54 13.50
C ALA A 92 -12.40 27.47 14.68
N PHE A 93 -11.25 26.86 14.45
CA PHE A 93 -10.17 26.73 15.43
C PHE A 93 -8.92 27.43 14.93
N SER A 94 -8.21 28.07 15.85
CA SER A 94 -7.02 28.85 15.54
C SER A 94 -5.73 28.05 15.70
N ASN A 95 -5.67 27.14 16.67
CA ASN A 95 -4.49 26.37 17.05
C ASN A 95 -4.83 24.89 17.31
N ALA A 96 -3.83 24.01 17.24
CA ALA A 96 -3.99 22.59 17.51
C ALA A 96 -4.41 22.32 18.97
N ASP A 97 -3.89 23.08 19.93
CA ASP A 97 -4.22 22.93 21.35
C ASP A 97 -5.71 23.14 21.66
N GLU A 98 -6.38 24.05 20.91
CA GLU A 98 -7.82 24.27 21.06
C GLU A 98 -8.63 23.07 20.56
N VAL A 99 -8.15 22.42 19.50
CA VAL A 99 -8.76 21.20 18.94
C VAL A 99 -8.59 20.04 19.92
N ASP A 100 -7.41 19.89 20.50
CA ASP A 100 -7.13 18.87 21.51
C ASP A 100 -7.96 19.09 22.78
N PHE A 101 -8.11 20.35 23.21
CA PHE A 101 -8.98 20.71 24.34
C PHE A 101 -10.44 20.35 24.04
N ALA A 102 -10.96 20.72 22.87
CA ALA A 102 -12.33 20.40 22.46
C ALA A 102 -12.58 18.88 22.33
N LEU A 103 -11.58 18.12 21.86
CA LEU A 103 -11.63 16.65 21.84
C LEU A 103 -11.65 16.07 23.27
N SER A 104 -10.89 16.66 24.20
CA SER A 104 -10.83 16.22 25.59
C SER A 104 -12.15 16.47 26.35
N GLU A 105 -12.82 17.58 26.07
CA GLU A 105 -14.16 17.90 26.59
C GLU A 105 -15.29 17.11 25.90
N LYS A 106 -14.96 16.32 24.85
CA LYS A 106 -15.92 15.57 24.02
C LYS A 106 -16.98 16.44 23.32
N SER A 107 -16.68 17.73 23.12
CA SER A 107 -17.55 18.64 22.36
C SER A 107 -17.46 18.39 20.85
N LEU A 108 -16.37 17.78 20.40
CA LEU A 108 -16.15 17.32 19.03
C LEU A 108 -15.83 15.82 18.97
N LYS A 109 -16.19 15.19 17.85
CA LYS A 109 -15.72 13.83 17.49
C LYS A 109 -14.51 13.91 16.56
N THR A 110 -13.70 12.86 16.57
CA THR A 110 -12.46 12.75 15.77
C THR A 110 -12.65 13.04 14.28
N HIS A 111 -13.80 12.66 13.71
CA HIS A 111 -14.08 12.80 12.28
C HIS A 111 -15.01 13.98 11.95
N ASP A 112 -15.40 14.82 12.92
CA ASP A 112 -16.28 15.96 12.60
C ASP A 112 -15.56 16.96 11.69
N TRP A 113 -16.28 17.56 10.74
CA TRP A 113 -15.71 18.63 9.92
C TRP A 113 -15.48 19.89 10.76
N ILE A 114 -14.30 20.48 10.65
CA ILE A 114 -13.91 21.73 11.29
C ILE A 114 -13.24 22.68 10.29
N LEU A 115 -13.27 23.98 10.59
CA LEU A 115 -12.44 24.96 9.90
C LEU A 115 -11.18 25.20 10.74
N PHE A 116 -10.02 24.87 10.20
CA PHE A 116 -8.75 25.07 10.87
C PHE A 116 -7.99 26.22 10.22
N LYS A 117 -7.40 27.11 11.02
CA LYS A 117 -6.52 28.16 10.51
C LYS A 117 -5.33 27.50 9.81
N ASN A 118 -5.12 27.83 8.54
CA ASN A 118 -4.11 27.16 7.74
C ASN A 118 -2.70 27.52 8.25
N PRO A 119 -1.89 26.54 8.72
CA PRO A 119 -0.52 26.80 9.14
C PRO A 119 0.41 27.13 7.96
N ASP A 120 0.04 26.74 6.74
CA ASP A 120 0.81 26.92 5.51
C ASP A 120 0.43 28.20 4.73
N PHE A 121 -0.40 29.08 5.29
CA PHE A 121 -0.85 30.28 4.60
C PHE A 121 0.34 31.17 4.20
N GLY A 122 0.58 31.32 2.89
CA GLY A 122 1.73 32.06 2.35
C GLY A 122 3.05 31.29 2.26
N LEU A 123 3.08 30.00 2.59
CA LEU A 123 4.23 29.11 2.43
C LEU A 123 4.00 28.15 1.26
N GLN A 124 5.07 27.85 0.50
CA GLN A 124 5.07 26.73 -0.44
C GLN A 124 5.62 25.49 0.28
N THR A 125 4.74 24.64 0.77
CA THR A 125 5.09 23.35 1.38
C THR A 125 4.61 22.20 0.50
N THR A 126 5.19 21.00 0.70
CA THR A 126 4.96 19.85 -0.18
C THR A 126 3.51 19.37 -0.17
N PHE A 127 2.85 19.41 1.00
CA PHE A 127 1.45 18.96 1.16
C PHE A 127 0.46 20.09 1.45
N GLY A 128 0.92 21.28 1.87
CA GLY A 128 0.06 22.39 2.27
C GLY A 128 -0.48 23.22 1.11
N GLU A 129 -1.70 23.73 1.26
CA GLU A 129 -2.29 24.68 0.31
C GLU A 129 -2.01 26.12 0.76
N GLY A 130 -1.00 26.80 0.19
CA GLY A 130 -0.64 28.17 0.60
C GLY A 130 -1.68 29.26 0.29
N SER A 131 -2.74 28.95 -0.47
CA SER A 131 -3.71 29.92 -1.01
C SER A 131 -4.86 30.27 -0.06
N LYS A 132 -5.24 29.36 0.85
CA LYS A 132 -6.43 29.53 1.71
C LYS A 132 -6.04 29.90 3.13
N LYS A 133 -6.70 30.89 3.72
CA LYS A 133 -6.49 31.29 5.12
C LYS A 133 -7.05 30.28 6.14
N PHE A 134 -8.10 29.55 5.75
CA PHE A 134 -8.72 28.48 6.52
C PHE A 134 -8.89 27.24 5.64
N ILE A 135 -8.64 26.07 6.21
CA ILE A 135 -8.79 24.77 5.57
C ILE A 135 -9.92 23.98 6.23
N GLU A 136 -10.72 23.30 5.42
CA GLU A 136 -11.71 22.33 5.91
C GLU A 136 -10.99 21.01 6.21
N THR A 137 -10.99 20.58 7.46
CA THR A 137 -10.27 19.38 7.93
C THR A 137 -11.04 18.69 9.05
N THR A 138 -10.46 17.64 9.64
CA THR A 138 -11.00 16.93 10.80
C THR A 138 -10.06 17.08 12.00
N PRO A 139 -10.58 17.02 13.25
CA PRO A 139 -9.74 17.02 14.46
C PRO A 139 -8.66 15.93 14.44
N GLY A 140 -8.98 14.72 13.97
CA GLY A 140 -8.01 13.64 13.87
C GLY A 140 -6.86 13.91 12.89
N ARG A 141 -7.10 14.70 11.83
CA ARG A 141 -6.01 15.18 10.95
C ARG A 141 -5.16 16.25 11.61
N VAL A 142 -5.73 17.08 12.48
CA VAL A 142 -4.94 18.07 13.24
C VAL A 142 -4.01 17.34 14.23
N GLU A 143 -4.53 16.34 14.95
CA GLU A 143 -3.71 15.46 15.83
C GLU A 143 -2.62 14.75 15.01
N PHE A 144 -2.95 14.23 13.83
CA PHE A 144 -1.97 13.61 12.91
C PHE A 144 -0.94 14.59 12.36
N ASN A 145 -1.26 15.86 12.17
CA ASN A 145 -0.29 16.85 11.67
C ASN A 145 0.66 17.35 12.76
N SER A 146 0.34 17.17 14.04
CA SER A 146 1.20 17.59 15.16
C SER A 146 2.54 16.84 15.24
N ILE A 147 2.61 15.62 14.69
CA ILE A 147 3.83 14.80 14.71
C ILE A 147 4.82 15.16 13.61
N TRP A 148 4.35 15.80 12.53
CA TRP A 148 5.15 16.11 11.35
C TRP A 148 5.84 17.48 11.50
N PRO A 149 7.02 17.68 10.89
CA PRO A 149 7.67 18.97 10.87
C PRO A 149 6.85 19.98 10.06
N LYS A 150 6.89 21.26 10.48
CA LYS A 150 6.13 22.34 9.82
C LYS A 150 6.50 22.53 8.34
N GLU A 151 7.72 22.14 7.96
CA GLU A 151 8.26 22.26 6.60
C GLU A 151 7.53 21.35 5.60
N LEU A 152 6.94 20.24 6.08
CA LEU A 152 6.23 19.26 5.24
C LEU A 152 4.87 19.79 4.76
N GLY A 153 4.25 20.64 5.58
CA GLY A 153 2.92 21.19 5.39
C GLY A 153 1.79 20.31 5.90
N PHE A 154 0.57 20.86 5.89
CA PHE A 154 -0.62 20.24 6.45
C PHE A 154 -1.20 19.15 5.53
N ILE A 155 -1.16 17.91 6.00
CA ILE A 155 -1.66 16.73 5.30
C ILE A 155 -3.16 16.61 5.53
N ASN A 156 -3.96 16.90 4.50
CA ASN A 156 -5.43 16.86 4.57
C ASN A 156 -6.08 15.68 3.82
N LYS A 157 -5.40 14.54 3.72
CA LYS A 157 -5.90 13.33 3.05
C LYS A 157 -5.86 12.13 3.99
N PRO A 158 -6.71 11.09 3.79
CA PRO A 158 -6.59 9.84 4.51
C PRO A 158 -5.23 9.18 4.28
N ALA A 159 -4.59 8.76 5.37
CA ALA A 159 -3.23 8.22 5.36
C ALA A 159 -3.25 6.69 5.53
N GLY A 160 -3.31 5.96 4.41
CA GLY A 160 -3.10 4.52 4.37
C GLY A 160 -1.62 4.14 4.26
N LYS A 161 -1.33 2.83 4.14
CA LYS A 161 0.06 2.32 4.08
C LYS A 161 0.91 2.98 3.00
N LYS A 162 0.35 3.17 1.80
CA LYS A 162 1.06 3.77 0.66
C LYS A 162 1.36 5.25 0.92
N GLN A 163 0.36 5.99 1.39
CA GLN A 163 0.48 7.42 1.69
C GLN A 163 1.47 7.65 2.84
N LEU A 164 1.46 6.81 3.88
CA LEU A 164 2.44 6.90 4.96
C LEU A 164 3.87 6.71 4.46
N GLY A 165 4.10 5.75 3.55
CA GLY A 165 5.41 5.57 2.92
C GLY A 165 5.87 6.81 2.14
N GLU A 166 4.95 7.45 1.40
CA GLU A 166 5.25 8.70 0.68
C GLU A 166 5.54 9.87 1.63
N ILE A 167 4.75 10.02 2.70
CA ILE A 167 4.95 11.08 3.71
C ILE A 167 6.32 10.92 4.38
N ILE A 168 6.74 9.69 4.71
CA ILE A 168 8.06 9.41 5.30
C ILE A 168 9.18 9.78 4.33
N LEU A 169 9.05 9.42 3.06
CA LEU A 169 10.04 9.78 2.02
C LEU A 169 10.17 11.31 1.90
N ARG A 170 9.05 12.03 1.82
CA ARG A 170 9.05 13.50 1.74
C ARG A 170 9.60 14.16 3.00
N CYS A 171 9.33 13.61 4.18
CA CYS A 171 9.89 14.08 5.44
C CYS A 171 11.43 14.00 5.42
N TYR A 172 11.98 12.91 4.89
CA TYR A 172 13.42 12.73 4.75
C TYR A 172 14.06 13.72 3.77
N GLU A 173 13.42 13.96 2.62
CA GLU A 173 13.92 14.89 1.60
C GLU A 173 13.94 16.34 2.06
N VAL A 174 12.93 16.76 2.84
CA VAL A 174 12.78 18.16 3.27
C VAL A 174 13.53 18.42 4.57
N CYS A 175 13.33 17.57 5.59
CA CYS A 175 13.77 17.82 6.95
C CYS A 175 15.04 17.03 7.32
N GLY A 176 15.47 16.11 6.46
CA GLY A 176 16.65 15.29 6.65
C GLY A 176 16.46 14.10 7.60
N HIS A 177 17.57 13.41 7.84
CA HIS A 177 17.62 12.13 8.53
C HIS A 177 17.15 12.18 9.99
N ALA A 178 17.75 13.06 10.80
CA ALA A 178 17.51 13.08 12.24
C ALA A 178 16.05 13.42 12.59
N ALA A 179 15.45 14.36 11.87
CA ALA A 179 14.04 14.72 12.04
C ALA A 179 13.11 13.55 11.68
N THR A 180 13.42 12.83 10.60
CA THR A 180 12.62 11.67 10.14
C THR A 180 12.59 10.58 11.21
N VAL A 181 13.72 10.25 11.83
CA VAL A 181 13.79 9.22 12.89
C VAL A 181 12.88 9.59 14.07
N VAL A 182 12.94 10.84 14.53
CA VAL A 182 12.08 11.32 15.63
C VAL A 182 10.60 11.28 15.23
N CYS A 183 10.27 11.65 14.00
CA CYS A 183 8.90 11.58 13.48
C CYS A 183 8.38 10.14 13.39
N LEU A 184 9.22 9.16 13.03
CA LEU A 184 8.84 7.74 12.98
C LEU A 184 8.47 7.20 14.36
N ASP A 185 9.20 7.59 15.41
CA ASP A 185 8.85 7.22 16.79
C ASP A 185 7.52 7.84 17.23
N LYS A 186 7.32 9.13 16.97
CA LYS A 186 6.04 9.80 17.25
C LYS A 186 4.88 9.19 16.47
N LEU A 187 5.11 8.78 15.22
CA LEU A 187 4.12 8.12 14.37
C LEU A 187 3.71 6.76 14.93
N LYS A 188 4.67 5.97 15.43
CA LYS A 188 4.40 4.71 16.13
C LYS A 188 3.51 4.94 17.34
N ASP A 189 3.89 5.89 18.21
CA ASP A 189 3.15 6.15 19.45
C ASP A 189 1.73 6.66 19.16
N LEU A 190 1.60 7.60 18.22
CA LEU A 190 0.29 8.11 17.77
C LEU A 190 -0.57 7.00 17.17
N GLY A 191 0.00 6.16 16.31
CA GLY A 191 -0.71 5.07 15.65
C GLY A 191 -1.25 4.05 16.65
N PHE A 192 -0.43 3.59 17.60
CA PHE A 192 -0.91 2.66 18.64
C PHE A 192 -1.95 3.29 19.58
N LYS A 193 -1.74 4.54 20.01
CA LYS A 193 -2.72 5.26 20.84
C LYS A 193 -4.05 5.41 20.11
N SER A 194 -4.00 5.77 18.83
CA SER A 194 -5.17 5.97 17.99
C SER A 194 -5.90 4.67 17.69
N ALA A 195 -5.17 3.59 17.38
CA ALA A 195 -5.73 2.26 17.16
C ALA A 195 -6.47 1.75 18.42
N THR A 196 -5.87 1.95 19.60
CA THR A 196 -6.47 1.59 20.89
C THR A 196 -7.74 2.42 21.15
N ARG A 197 -7.70 3.74 20.92
CA ARG A 197 -8.87 4.64 21.07
C ARG A 197 -10.00 4.32 20.10
N ALA A 198 -9.67 3.86 18.89
CA ALA A 198 -10.64 3.50 17.87
C ALA A 198 -11.47 2.27 18.28
N GLY A 199 -10.93 1.39 19.14
CA GLY A 199 -11.65 0.21 19.62
C GLY A 199 -12.10 -0.72 18.49
N VAL A 200 -11.36 -0.74 17.38
CA VAL A 200 -11.72 -1.53 16.20
C VAL A 200 -11.66 -3.01 16.56
N SER A 201 -12.77 -3.70 16.34
CA SER A 201 -12.91 -5.14 16.53
C SER A 201 -13.58 -5.75 15.30
N ILE A 202 -13.49 -7.07 15.14
CA ILE A 202 -14.17 -7.79 14.06
C ILE A 202 -15.15 -8.77 14.68
N GLY A 203 -16.43 -8.60 14.35
CA GLY A 203 -17.50 -9.54 14.61
C GLY A 203 -18.00 -10.24 13.34
N ILE A 204 -18.79 -11.30 13.52
CA ILE A 204 -19.41 -12.02 12.40
C ILE A 204 -20.37 -11.14 11.58
N ASN A 205 -20.97 -10.13 12.23
CA ASN A 205 -21.92 -9.20 11.60
C ASN A 205 -21.24 -8.14 10.73
N ASP A 206 -19.93 -7.94 10.86
CA ASP A 206 -19.18 -6.97 10.05
C ASP A 206 -18.88 -7.51 8.65
N MET A 207 -18.94 -8.84 8.46
CA MET A 207 -18.71 -9.52 7.19
C MET A 207 -19.98 -9.54 6.33
N ILE A 208 -20.43 -8.38 5.86
CA ILE A 208 -21.74 -8.21 5.20
C ILE A 208 -21.81 -8.96 3.86
N ILE A 209 -22.79 -9.84 3.72
CA ILE A 209 -23.09 -10.55 2.47
C ILE A 209 -24.00 -9.65 1.63
N PRO A 210 -23.63 -9.32 0.37
CA PRO A 210 -24.47 -8.44 -0.45
C PRO A 210 -25.81 -9.11 -0.82
N GLU A 211 -26.90 -8.37 -0.73
CA GLU A 211 -28.26 -8.85 -1.08
C GLU A 211 -28.39 -9.27 -2.55
N GLU A 212 -27.55 -8.69 -3.43
CA GLU A 212 -27.53 -9.00 -4.86
C GLU A 212 -26.97 -10.40 -5.16
N LYS A 213 -26.24 -11.01 -4.22
CA LYS A 213 -25.52 -12.28 -4.45
C LYS A 213 -26.41 -13.42 -4.96
N PRO A 214 -27.56 -13.75 -4.34
CA PRO A 214 -28.41 -14.84 -4.83
C PRO A 214 -28.89 -14.61 -6.26
N ALA A 215 -29.22 -13.37 -6.62
CA ALA A 215 -29.67 -13.02 -7.97
C ALA A 215 -28.55 -13.20 -9.01
N VAL A 216 -27.31 -12.80 -8.68
CA VAL A 216 -26.15 -13.01 -9.56
C VAL A 216 -25.86 -14.50 -9.76
N ILE A 217 -25.96 -15.31 -8.70
CA ILE A 217 -25.75 -16.76 -8.77
C ILE A 217 -26.81 -17.43 -9.66
N GLU A 218 -28.08 -17.07 -9.51
CA GLU A 218 -29.16 -17.63 -10.35
C GLU A 218 -29.02 -17.22 -11.81
N LYS A 219 -28.62 -15.97 -12.08
CA LYS A 219 -28.29 -15.51 -13.44
C LYS A 219 -27.14 -16.33 -14.04
N ALA A 220 -26.07 -16.57 -13.28
CA ALA A 220 -24.94 -17.38 -13.73
C ALA A 220 -25.33 -18.84 -14.01
N ARG A 221 -26.14 -19.46 -13.13
CA ARG A 221 -26.68 -20.82 -13.33
C ARG A 221 -27.55 -20.91 -14.58
N GLY A 222 -28.37 -19.89 -14.83
CA GLY A 222 -29.18 -19.79 -16.04
C GLY A 222 -28.31 -19.75 -17.31
N SER A 223 -27.25 -18.94 -17.32
CA SER A 223 -26.29 -18.86 -18.43
C SER A 223 -25.55 -20.18 -18.64
N VAL A 224 -25.11 -20.85 -17.58
CA VAL A 224 -24.46 -22.18 -17.68
C VAL A 224 -25.42 -23.21 -18.28
N SER A 225 -26.70 -23.20 -17.90
CA SER A 225 -27.70 -24.11 -18.48
C SER A 225 -27.92 -23.85 -19.98
N GLN A 226 -27.84 -22.60 -20.44
CA GLN A 226 -27.90 -22.27 -21.87
C GLN A 226 -26.68 -22.82 -22.62
N VAL A 227 -25.47 -22.69 -22.05
CA VAL A 227 -24.24 -23.24 -22.63
C VAL A 227 -24.32 -24.78 -22.70
N GLU A 228 -24.82 -25.44 -21.66
CA GLU A 228 -25.03 -26.90 -21.67
C GLU A 228 -26.05 -27.33 -22.74
N LYS A 229 -27.13 -26.55 -22.95
CA LYS A 229 -28.10 -26.84 -24.02
C LYS A 229 -27.46 -26.70 -25.41
N GLN A 230 -26.68 -25.66 -25.64
CA GLN A 230 -25.93 -25.47 -26.90
C GLN A 230 -24.98 -26.63 -27.16
N TYR A 231 -24.30 -27.13 -26.11
CA TYR A 231 -23.43 -28.29 -26.21
C TYR A 231 -24.21 -29.57 -26.56
N ARG A 232 -25.36 -29.82 -25.90
CA ARG A 232 -26.23 -30.97 -26.22
C ARG A 232 -26.80 -30.93 -27.63
N MET A 233 -27.02 -29.74 -28.18
CA MET A 233 -27.45 -29.54 -29.57
C MET A 233 -26.31 -29.65 -30.60
N GLY A 234 -25.06 -29.84 -30.15
CA GLY A 234 -23.88 -29.92 -31.02
C GLY A 234 -23.44 -28.59 -31.61
N ALA A 235 -23.92 -27.45 -31.08
CA ALA A 235 -23.60 -26.12 -31.60
C ALA A 235 -22.23 -25.60 -31.13
N ILE A 236 -21.67 -26.15 -30.06
CA ILE A 236 -20.35 -25.79 -29.50
C ILE A 236 -19.55 -27.05 -29.15
N THR A 237 -18.23 -26.92 -29.17
CA THR A 237 -17.31 -27.99 -28.76
C THR A 237 -17.15 -28.07 -27.24
N ASP A 238 -16.59 -29.16 -26.72
CA ASP A 238 -16.38 -29.32 -25.26
C ASP A 238 -15.36 -28.31 -24.70
N GLY A 239 -14.31 -27.98 -25.47
CA GLY A 239 -13.35 -26.94 -25.07
C GLY A 239 -13.98 -25.55 -24.98
N GLU A 240 -14.84 -25.20 -25.94
CA GLU A 240 -15.60 -23.93 -25.90
C GLU A 240 -16.63 -23.92 -24.76
N ARG A 241 -17.28 -25.06 -24.49
CA ARG A 241 -18.16 -25.22 -23.33
C ARG A 241 -17.41 -24.93 -22.04
N TYR A 242 -16.25 -25.56 -21.85
CA TYR A 242 -15.39 -25.39 -20.67
C TYR A 242 -15.00 -23.92 -20.47
N ASN A 243 -14.43 -23.28 -21.50
CA ASN A 243 -13.99 -21.88 -21.43
C ASN A 243 -15.16 -20.94 -21.11
N LYS A 244 -16.31 -21.11 -21.77
CA LYS A 244 -17.51 -20.29 -21.49
C LYS A 244 -18.01 -20.45 -20.06
N ILE A 245 -18.01 -21.67 -19.51
CA ILE A 245 -18.43 -21.91 -18.11
C ILE A 245 -17.47 -21.21 -17.14
N VAL A 246 -16.17 -21.32 -17.38
CA VAL A 246 -15.14 -20.64 -16.57
C VAL A 246 -15.32 -19.13 -16.63
N ASP A 247 -15.54 -18.56 -17.82
CA ASP A 247 -15.74 -17.12 -18.01
C ASP A 247 -16.99 -16.61 -17.29
N ILE A 248 -18.12 -17.33 -17.41
CA ILE A 248 -19.39 -16.97 -16.73
C ILE A 248 -19.18 -16.90 -15.21
N TRP A 249 -18.50 -17.90 -14.63
CA TRP A 249 -18.25 -17.92 -13.19
C TRP A 249 -17.21 -16.90 -12.73
N THR A 250 -16.22 -16.60 -13.57
CA THR A 250 -15.23 -15.55 -13.30
C THR A 250 -15.91 -14.19 -13.26
N GLN A 251 -16.77 -13.89 -14.24
CA GLN A 251 -17.54 -12.64 -14.27
C GLN A 251 -18.50 -12.53 -13.08
N ALA A 252 -19.23 -13.60 -12.75
CA ALA A 252 -20.12 -13.61 -11.58
C ALA A 252 -19.36 -13.39 -10.27
N THR A 253 -18.16 -13.96 -10.14
CA THR A 253 -17.30 -13.76 -8.95
C THR A 253 -16.86 -12.30 -8.81
N GLU A 254 -16.55 -11.62 -9.91
CA GLU A 254 -16.14 -10.21 -9.91
C GLU A 254 -17.32 -9.26 -9.66
N GLU A 255 -18.50 -9.56 -10.21
CA GLU A 255 -19.74 -8.83 -9.94
C GLU A 255 -20.10 -8.88 -8.45
N ILE A 256 -20.04 -10.07 -7.83
CA ILE A 256 -20.25 -10.25 -6.39
C ILE A 256 -19.17 -9.54 -5.56
N SER A 257 -17.91 -9.61 -5.99
CA SER A 257 -16.79 -8.92 -5.34
C SER A 257 -17.00 -7.41 -5.28
N SER A 258 -17.41 -6.82 -6.40
CA SER A 258 -17.66 -5.38 -6.53
C SER A 258 -18.88 -4.95 -5.71
N ALA A 259 -19.98 -5.72 -5.77
CA ALA A 259 -21.18 -5.47 -4.97
C ALA A 259 -20.88 -5.52 -3.47
N MET A 260 -20.15 -6.54 -3.02
CA MET A 260 -19.73 -6.70 -1.62
C MET A 260 -18.89 -5.52 -1.14
N TYR A 261 -17.92 -5.07 -1.95
CA TYR A 261 -17.07 -3.93 -1.60
C TYR A 261 -17.87 -2.64 -1.40
N ARG A 262 -18.80 -2.35 -2.32
CA ARG A 262 -19.70 -1.19 -2.22
C ARG A 262 -20.56 -1.25 -0.97
N THR A 263 -21.07 -2.43 -0.61
CA THR A 263 -21.87 -2.64 0.60
C THR A 263 -21.05 -2.43 1.87
N LEU A 264 -19.80 -2.89 1.91
CA LEU A 264 -18.90 -2.67 3.04
C LEU A 264 -18.49 -1.21 3.20
N GLU A 265 -18.23 -0.50 2.10
CA GLU A 265 -17.89 0.93 2.09
C GLU A 265 -19.01 1.78 2.71
N HIS A 266 -20.25 1.50 2.34
CA HIS A 266 -21.42 2.22 2.86
C HIS A 266 -21.95 1.64 4.18
N ASN A 267 -21.39 0.51 4.64
CA ASN A 267 -21.80 -0.23 5.83
C ASN A 267 -23.33 -0.39 5.97
N GLU A 268 -24.04 -0.71 4.87
CA GLU A 268 -25.52 -0.76 4.82
C GLU A 268 -26.23 0.53 5.28
N GLY A 269 -25.57 1.68 5.20
CA GLY A 269 -26.11 2.96 5.68
C GLY A 269 -25.99 3.19 7.18
N ARG A 270 -25.22 2.36 7.90
CA ARG A 270 -24.90 2.58 9.31
C ARG A 270 -24.02 3.83 9.48
N LYS A 271 -24.14 4.46 10.66
CA LYS A 271 -23.41 5.70 11.00
C LYS A 271 -21.93 5.50 11.29
N ASP A 272 -21.52 4.27 11.59
CA ASP A 272 -20.14 3.92 11.95
C ASP A 272 -19.43 3.22 10.79
N PHE A 273 -18.11 3.30 10.77
CA PHE A 273 -17.30 2.64 9.76
C PHE A 273 -17.33 1.12 9.93
N ASN A 274 -17.32 0.39 8.82
CA ASN A 274 -17.15 -1.05 8.87
C ASN A 274 -15.68 -1.39 9.22
N PRO A 275 -15.40 -2.17 10.28
CA PRO A 275 -14.04 -2.55 10.67
C PRO A 275 -13.26 -3.29 9.58
N VAL A 276 -13.91 -4.22 8.86
CA VAL A 276 -13.30 -5.01 7.79
C VAL A 276 -12.91 -4.10 6.63
N TYR A 277 -13.77 -3.13 6.29
CA TYR A 277 -13.46 -2.12 5.28
C TYR A 277 -12.24 -1.29 5.68
N LEU A 278 -12.20 -0.76 6.91
CA LEU A 278 -11.07 0.04 7.40
C LEU A 278 -9.74 -0.72 7.32
N MET A 279 -9.72 -2.02 7.68
CA MET A 279 -8.50 -2.82 7.65
C MET A 279 -7.94 -3.03 6.24
N VAL A 280 -8.83 -3.23 5.25
CA VAL A 280 -8.40 -3.52 3.88
C VAL A 280 -8.11 -2.24 3.11
N ASP A 281 -8.92 -1.20 3.24
CA ASP A 281 -8.70 0.08 2.54
C ASP A 281 -7.45 0.82 3.06
N SER A 282 -7.20 0.77 4.36
CA SER A 282 -5.96 1.30 4.95
C SER A 282 -4.70 0.56 4.47
N GLY A 283 -4.85 -0.66 3.96
CA GLY A 283 -3.74 -1.57 3.67
C GLY A 283 -3.03 -2.08 4.93
N ALA A 284 -3.67 -1.97 6.10
CA ALA A 284 -3.16 -2.48 7.37
C ALA A 284 -3.11 -4.00 7.36
N ARG A 285 -4.25 -4.64 7.05
CA ARG A 285 -4.38 -6.10 7.00
C ARG A 285 -5.52 -6.52 6.09
N GLY A 286 -5.26 -7.51 5.24
CA GLY A 286 -6.26 -8.03 4.32
C GLY A 286 -6.10 -7.52 2.90
N ASN A 287 -6.65 -8.26 1.94
CA ASN A 287 -6.78 -7.86 0.54
C ASN A 287 -8.25 -8.04 0.11
N ARG A 288 -8.68 -7.34 -0.95
CA ARG A 288 -10.02 -7.44 -1.54
C ARG A 288 -10.42 -8.89 -1.80
N ASN A 289 -9.48 -9.68 -2.31
CA ASN A 289 -9.67 -11.10 -2.57
C ASN A 289 -9.92 -11.93 -1.30
N GLN A 290 -9.31 -11.58 -0.17
CA GLN A 290 -9.54 -12.29 1.10
C GLN A 290 -10.91 -11.94 1.67
N VAL A 291 -11.30 -10.66 1.64
CA VAL A 291 -12.64 -10.22 2.06
C VAL A 291 -13.72 -10.86 1.19
N ARG A 292 -13.47 -10.99 -0.12
CA ARG A 292 -14.37 -11.70 -1.04
C ARG A 292 -14.63 -13.14 -0.61
N GLN A 293 -13.63 -13.85 -0.10
CA GLN A 293 -13.81 -15.22 0.38
C GLN A 293 -14.60 -15.28 1.71
N LEU A 294 -14.53 -14.22 2.53
CA LEU A 294 -15.24 -14.16 3.81
C LEU A 294 -16.75 -13.96 3.63
N ALA A 295 -17.17 -13.03 2.77
CA ALA A 295 -18.58 -12.60 2.66
C ALA A 295 -19.18 -12.69 1.25
N GLY A 296 -18.37 -12.81 0.20
CA GLY A 296 -18.83 -12.91 -1.19
C GLY A 296 -19.02 -14.36 -1.61
N MET A 297 -18.07 -14.88 -2.38
CA MET A 297 -17.95 -16.30 -2.74
C MET A 297 -16.48 -16.63 -2.94
N ARG A 298 -16.08 -17.90 -2.77
CA ARG A 298 -14.69 -18.29 -3.06
C ARG A 298 -14.39 -18.34 -4.55
N GLY A 299 -15.38 -18.69 -5.38
CA GLY A 299 -15.22 -18.79 -6.83
C GLY A 299 -14.63 -20.13 -7.26
N LEU A 300 -13.95 -20.11 -8.40
CA LEU A 300 -13.35 -21.29 -9.02
C LEU A 300 -12.06 -21.72 -8.30
N MET A 301 -11.79 -23.02 -8.31
CA MET A 301 -10.60 -23.63 -7.71
C MET A 301 -9.82 -24.40 -8.78
N ALA A 302 -8.49 -24.39 -8.68
CA ALA A 302 -7.63 -25.15 -9.56
C ALA A 302 -7.31 -26.54 -8.96
N LYS A 303 -7.29 -27.55 -9.83
CA LYS A 303 -6.72 -28.86 -9.54
C LYS A 303 -5.19 -28.75 -9.41
N PRO A 304 -4.51 -29.75 -8.82
CA PRO A 304 -3.05 -29.77 -8.78
C PRO A 304 -2.39 -29.74 -10.17
N SER A 305 -3.08 -30.26 -11.20
CA SER A 305 -2.66 -30.21 -12.61
C SER A 305 -2.66 -28.79 -13.20
N GLY A 306 -3.34 -27.83 -12.57
CA GLY A 306 -3.52 -26.47 -13.09
C GLY A 306 -4.87 -26.22 -13.77
N GLU A 307 -5.62 -27.28 -14.10
CA GLU A 307 -6.97 -27.15 -14.64
C GLU A 307 -7.94 -26.54 -13.63
N ILE A 308 -8.80 -25.64 -14.08
CA ILE A 308 -9.85 -25.04 -13.26
C ILE A 308 -11.03 -26.02 -13.17
N ILE A 309 -11.57 -26.21 -11.97
CA ILE A 309 -12.75 -27.03 -11.73
C ILE A 309 -13.99 -26.23 -12.15
N GLU A 310 -14.78 -26.76 -13.09
CA GLU A 310 -15.98 -26.11 -13.66
C GLU A 310 -17.04 -25.75 -12.62
N ARG A 311 -17.07 -26.46 -11.49
CA ARG A 311 -18.00 -26.23 -10.39
C ARG A 311 -17.38 -25.32 -9.33
N PRO A 312 -17.80 -24.04 -9.22
CA PRO A 312 -17.25 -23.13 -8.23
C PRO A 312 -17.78 -23.42 -6.83
N ILE A 313 -17.11 -22.80 -5.84
CA ILE A 313 -17.60 -22.71 -4.47
C ILE A 313 -18.45 -21.44 -4.36
N THR A 314 -19.77 -21.62 -4.26
CA THR A 314 -20.74 -20.51 -4.15
C THR A 314 -20.85 -19.97 -2.73
N ALA A 315 -20.56 -20.82 -1.74
CA ALA A 315 -20.57 -20.41 -0.34
C ALA A 315 -19.35 -19.53 0.02
N SER A 316 -19.55 -18.71 1.04
CA SER A 316 -18.53 -17.91 1.71
C SER A 316 -18.16 -18.54 3.06
N PHE A 317 -17.07 -18.09 3.69
CA PHE A 317 -16.72 -18.57 5.03
C PHE A 317 -17.75 -18.17 6.09
N ARG A 318 -18.46 -17.05 5.91
CA ARG A 318 -19.55 -16.64 6.82
C ARG A 318 -20.74 -17.60 6.75
N GLU A 319 -21.06 -18.14 5.57
CA GLU A 319 -22.17 -19.10 5.39
C GLU A 319 -21.77 -20.53 5.75
N GLY A 320 -20.48 -20.85 5.66
CA GLY A 320 -19.95 -22.20 5.82
C GLY A 320 -19.93 -22.97 4.51
N LEU A 321 -18.97 -23.88 4.36
CA LEU A 321 -18.80 -24.69 3.16
C LEU A 321 -19.41 -26.08 3.36
N SER A 322 -20.01 -26.62 2.29
CA SER A 322 -20.38 -28.04 2.27
C SER A 322 -19.14 -28.95 2.23
N VAL A 323 -19.31 -30.23 2.55
CA VAL A 323 -18.22 -31.24 2.53
C VAL A 323 -17.51 -31.29 1.17
N LEU A 324 -18.28 -31.25 0.08
CA LEU A 324 -17.73 -31.27 -1.28
C LEU A 324 -16.96 -30.00 -1.62
N GLU A 325 -17.50 -28.82 -1.30
CA GLU A 325 -16.82 -27.54 -1.52
C GLU A 325 -15.53 -27.43 -0.70
N TYR A 326 -15.56 -27.89 0.55
CA TYR A 326 -14.38 -27.92 1.40
C TYR A 326 -13.32 -28.89 0.85
N PHE A 327 -13.71 -30.08 0.40
CA PHE A 327 -12.81 -31.05 -0.22
C PHE A 327 -12.14 -30.47 -1.48
N ILE A 328 -12.90 -29.80 -2.34
CA ILE A 328 -12.37 -29.13 -3.54
C ILE A 328 -11.31 -28.08 -3.15
N SER A 329 -11.55 -27.28 -2.12
CA SER A 329 -10.59 -26.29 -1.61
C SER A 329 -9.26 -26.89 -1.16
N THR A 330 -9.22 -28.13 -0.68
CA THR A 330 -8.00 -28.73 -0.13
C THR A 330 -6.88 -28.88 -1.15
N HIS A 331 -7.21 -29.08 -2.43
CA HIS A 331 -6.23 -29.26 -3.50
C HIS A 331 -5.36 -28.02 -3.67
N GLY A 332 -5.99 -26.85 -3.78
CA GLY A 332 -5.29 -25.58 -3.92
C GLY A 332 -4.49 -25.21 -2.67
N ALA A 333 -5.08 -25.41 -1.48
CA ALA A 333 -4.41 -25.11 -0.21
C ALA A 333 -3.15 -25.96 0.00
N ARG A 334 -3.23 -27.28 -0.23
CA ARG A 334 -2.09 -28.19 -0.08
C ARG A 334 -0.98 -27.87 -1.09
N LYS A 335 -1.34 -27.64 -2.36
CA LYS A 335 -0.36 -27.24 -3.39
C LYS A 335 0.34 -25.95 -3.02
N GLY A 336 -0.40 -24.92 -2.59
CA GLY A 336 0.19 -23.64 -2.17
C GLY A 336 1.19 -23.78 -1.02
N LEU A 337 0.87 -24.58 -0.01
CA LEU A 337 1.79 -24.86 1.11
C LEU A 337 3.03 -25.63 0.66
N ALA A 338 2.85 -26.67 -0.17
CA ALA A 338 3.96 -27.45 -0.71
C ALA A 338 4.89 -26.61 -1.61
N ASP A 339 4.31 -25.81 -2.51
CA ASP A 339 5.06 -24.94 -3.41
C ASP A 339 5.84 -23.86 -2.63
N THR A 340 5.27 -23.33 -1.56
CA THR A 340 5.96 -22.34 -0.70
C THR A 340 7.17 -22.98 -0.03
N ALA A 341 7.03 -24.19 0.52
CA ALA A 341 8.14 -24.90 1.15
C ALA A 341 9.26 -25.24 0.16
N LEU A 342 8.92 -25.64 -1.08
CA LEU A 342 9.91 -25.94 -2.11
C LEU A 342 10.64 -24.68 -2.62
N LYS A 343 9.91 -23.58 -2.86
CA LYS A 343 10.47 -22.33 -3.42
C LYS A 343 11.42 -21.61 -2.47
N THR A 344 11.34 -21.85 -1.17
CA THR A 344 12.28 -21.28 -0.18
C THR A 344 13.71 -21.71 -0.47
N ALA A 345 13.94 -22.97 -0.83
CA ALA A 345 15.26 -23.49 -1.19
C ALA A 345 15.81 -22.83 -2.47
N ASP A 346 14.97 -22.71 -3.49
CA ASP A 346 15.35 -22.12 -4.79
C ASP A 346 15.72 -20.64 -4.65
N SER A 347 14.97 -19.89 -3.85
CA SER A 347 15.22 -18.45 -3.61
C SER A 347 16.57 -18.21 -2.94
N GLY A 348 16.93 -19.03 -1.95
CA GLY A 348 18.25 -18.97 -1.31
C GLY A 348 19.38 -19.36 -2.25
N TYR A 349 19.16 -20.39 -3.08
CA TYR A 349 20.14 -20.84 -4.07
C TYR A 349 20.41 -19.78 -5.15
N MET A 350 19.37 -19.10 -5.64
CA MET A 350 19.52 -18.01 -6.60
C MET A 350 20.31 -16.83 -6.01
N THR A 351 19.99 -16.42 -4.79
CA THR A 351 20.73 -15.35 -4.09
C THR A 351 22.21 -15.69 -3.96
N ARG A 352 22.53 -16.93 -3.55
CA ARG A 352 23.92 -17.41 -3.47
C ARG A 352 24.63 -17.30 -4.82
N LYS A 353 24.02 -17.79 -5.90
CA LYS A 353 24.61 -17.69 -7.25
C LYS A 353 24.87 -16.25 -7.69
N LEU A 354 23.93 -15.34 -7.40
CA LEU A 354 24.09 -13.93 -7.73
C LEU A 354 25.24 -13.30 -6.92
N CYS A 355 25.34 -13.62 -5.63
CA CYS A 355 26.45 -13.19 -4.79
C CYS A 355 27.78 -13.74 -5.31
N ASP A 356 27.87 -15.04 -5.64
CA ASP A 356 29.10 -15.68 -6.11
C ASP A 356 29.64 -15.01 -7.39
N VAL A 357 28.77 -14.48 -8.26
CA VAL A 357 29.17 -13.78 -9.50
C VAL A 357 29.50 -12.30 -9.26
N ALA A 358 28.80 -11.63 -8.35
CA ALA A 358 28.88 -10.18 -8.16
C ALA A 358 29.75 -9.72 -6.97
N MET A 359 30.28 -10.64 -6.15
CA MET A 359 31.00 -10.32 -4.91
C MET A 359 32.21 -9.41 -5.12
N ASP A 360 32.90 -9.53 -6.26
CA ASP A 360 34.11 -8.76 -6.57
C ASP A 360 33.82 -7.40 -7.24
N ILE A 361 32.54 -7.04 -7.43
CA ILE A 361 32.15 -5.76 -8.03
C ILE A 361 32.18 -4.67 -6.95
N ILE A 362 33.25 -3.87 -6.94
CA ILE A 362 33.48 -2.79 -5.97
C ILE A 362 33.64 -1.47 -6.70
N ILE A 363 32.98 -0.41 -6.21
CA ILE A 363 33.13 0.96 -6.72
C ILE A 363 34.51 1.48 -6.28
N ARG A 364 35.42 1.73 -7.23
CA ARG A 364 36.80 2.18 -6.95
C ARG A 364 37.10 3.62 -7.37
N GLU A 365 36.39 4.15 -8.36
CA GLU A 365 36.61 5.47 -8.94
C GLU A 365 35.31 6.29 -8.94
N GLN A 366 35.44 7.62 -8.88
CA GLN A 366 34.29 8.54 -8.86
C GLN A 366 33.69 8.76 -10.26
N ASP A 367 34.54 8.90 -11.28
CA ASP A 367 34.11 9.03 -12.68
C ASP A 367 35.11 8.33 -13.60
N CYS A 368 34.60 7.46 -14.46
CA CYS A 368 35.39 6.77 -15.49
C CYS A 368 35.55 7.60 -16.77
N GLY A 369 34.87 8.76 -16.87
CA GLY A 369 34.96 9.69 -18.00
C GLY A 369 34.31 9.18 -19.29
N THR A 370 33.50 8.12 -19.24
CA THR A 370 32.87 7.55 -20.43
C THR A 370 31.65 8.35 -20.91
N ASP A 371 31.54 8.49 -22.23
CA ASP A 371 30.35 9.04 -22.91
C ASP A 371 29.38 7.95 -23.39
N ARG A 372 29.76 6.69 -23.16
CA ARG A 372 28.94 5.52 -23.50
C ARG A 372 27.88 5.30 -22.43
N GLY A 373 26.69 4.94 -22.88
CA GLY A 373 25.54 4.68 -22.04
C GLY A 373 24.49 3.88 -22.78
N ILE A 374 23.43 3.52 -22.08
CA ILE A 374 22.30 2.76 -22.62
C ILE A 374 21.08 3.67 -22.80
N TRP A 375 20.30 3.39 -23.83
CA TRP A 375 19.01 4.05 -24.04
C TRP A 375 17.96 3.40 -23.15
N VAL A 376 17.35 4.19 -22.28
CA VAL A 376 16.24 3.77 -21.43
C VAL A 376 14.95 4.42 -21.93
N LYS A 377 13.91 3.60 -22.06
CA LYS A 377 12.56 3.98 -22.46
C LYS A 377 11.54 3.48 -21.45
N ALA A 378 10.32 4.02 -21.49
CA ALA A 378 9.19 3.42 -20.79
C ALA A 378 9.01 1.94 -21.21
N ILE A 379 8.62 1.08 -20.27
CA ILE A 379 8.31 -0.32 -20.56
C ILE A 379 6.81 -0.41 -20.79
N MET A 380 6.42 -0.69 -22.03
CA MET A 380 5.03 -0.89 -22.43
C MET A 380 4.78 -2.38 -22.71
N GLU A 381 3.67 -2.90 -22.22
CA GLU A 381 3.16 -4.24 -22.53
C GLU A 381 1.80 -4.07 -23.22
N GLY A 382 1.80 -4.19 -24.56
CA GLY A 382 0.65 -3.77 -25.37
C GLY A 382 0.49 -2.26 -25.34
N ASP A 383 -0.72 -1.80 -25.00
CA ASP A 383 -1.06 -0.38 -24.86
C ASP A 383 -0.88 0.13 -23.42
N ASP A 384 -0.60 -0.75 -22.45
CA ASP A 384 -0.45 -0.38 -21.05
C ASP A 384 1.03 -0.07 -20.72
N GLU A 385 1.25 1.16 -20.25
CA GLU A 385 2.54 1.58 -19.72
C GLU A 385 2.74 1.00 -18.31
N ILE A 386 3.53 -0.07 -18.19
CA ILE A 386 3.80 -0.74 -16.90
C ILE A 386 4.73 0.11 -16.04
N VAL A 387 5.82 0.60 -16.65
CA VAL A 387 6.86 1.35 -15.95
C VAL A 387 7.14 2.64 -16.69
N ARG A 388 6.85 3.74 -16.01
CA ARG A 388 7.07 5.10 -16.48
C ARG A 388 8.54 5.41 -16.66
N LEU A 389 8.84 6.30 -17.61
CA LEU A 389 10.21 6.74 -17.85
C LEU A 389 10.82 7.40 -16.61
N ARG A 390 10.06 8.24 -15.90
CA ARG A 390 10.55 8.96 -14.71
C ARG A 390 11.15 8.01 -13.65
N ASP A 391 10.51 6.87 -13.42
CA ASP A 391 10.87 5.94 -12.34
C ASP A 391 12.14 5.16 -12.71
N ARG A 392 12.43 5.00 -14.01
CA ARG A 392 13.63 4.32 -14.50
C ARG A 392 14.85 5.23 -14.54
N VAL A 393 14.63 6.52 -14.75
CA VAL A 393 15.68 7.51 -14.98
C VAL A 393 16.07 8.21 -13.67
N TYR A 394 15.17 8.27 -12.68
CA TYR A 394 15.45 8.80 -11.34
C TYR A 394 16.71 8.17 -10.71
N GLY A 395 17.61 9.03 -10.20
CA GLY A 395 18.85 8.63 -9.54
C GLY A 395 19.95 8.11 -10.47
N ARG A 396 19.71 8.04 -11.79
CA ARG A 396 20.73 7.73 -12.80
C ARG A 396 21.47 9.00 -13.22
N VAL A 397 22.63 8.84 -13.84
CA VAL A 397 23.42 9.95 -14.42
C VAL A 397 23.15 10.04 -15.92
N SER A 398 22.86 11.24 -16.42
CA SER A 398 22.65 11.47 -17.85
C SER A 398 23.95 11.39 -18.62
N CYS A 399 23.96 10.74 -19.80
CA CYS A 399 25.10 10.82 -20.72
C CYS A 399 25.10 12.11 -21.54
N ASP A 400 23.93 12.55 -21.97
CA ASP A 400 23.76 13.65 -22.91
C ASP A 400 23.05 14.84 -22.21
N ASP A 401 23.24 16.04 -22.74
CA ASP A 401 22.47 17.21 -22.32
C ASP A 401 21.00 17.04 -22.73
N ILE A 402 20.10 17.06 -21.74
CA ILE A 402 18.66 17.00 -22.00
C ILE A 402 18.14 18.44 -22.06
N VAL A 403 17.69 18.83 -23.25
CA VAL A 403 17.19 20.19 -23.52
C VAL A 403 15.69 20.13 -23.80
N ASP A 404 14.96 21.10 -23.25
CA ASP A 404 13.57 21.32 -23.61
C ASP A 404 13.49 21.80 -25.09
N PRO A 405 12.79 21.07 -25.98
CA PRO A 405 12.65 21.44 -27.38
C PRO A 405 11.94 22.78 -27.60
N VAL A 406 11.09 23.22 -26.67
CA VAL A 406 10.33 24.46 -26.76
C VAL A 406 11.11 25.63 -26.17
N SER A 407 11.57 25.52 -24.91
CA SER A 407 12.23 26.63 -24.22
C SER A 407 13.74 26.74 -24.51
N LYS A 408 14.35 25.71 -25.13
CA LYS A 408 15.81 25.56 -25.30
C LYS A 408 16.61 25.63 -23.99
N LYS A 409 15.95 25.55 -22.84
CA LYS A 409 16.63 25.48 -21.54
C LYS A 409 17.09 24.04 -21.28
N LYS A 410 18.30 23.90 -20.75
CA LYS A 410 18.82 22.62 -20.30
C LYS A 410 18.08 22.20 -19.03
N VAL A 411 17.50 21.00 -19.05
CA VAL A 411 16.84 20.39 -17.89
C VAL A 411 17.83 19.60 -17.06
N VAL A 412 18.74 18.87 -17.72
CA VAL A 412 19.83 18.11 -17.08
C VAL A 412 21.09 18.23 -17.95
N ALA A 413 22.24 18.48 -17.33
CA ALA A 413 23.52 18.46 -18.03
C ALA A 413 24.09 17.04 -18.16
N ALA A 414 24.92 16.81 -19.18
CA ALA A 414 25.71 15.60 -19.29
C ALA A 414 26.57 15.40 -18.03
N GLY A 415 26.55 14.19 -17.46
CA GLY A 415 27.25 13.85 -16.22
C GLY A 415 26.51 14.25 -14.93
N GLU A 416 25.34 14.87 -15.02
CA GLU A 416 24.53 15.24 -13.85
C GLU A 416 23.59 14.10 -13.44
N MET A 417 23.43 13.93 -12.12
CA MET A 417 22.45 12.99 -11.55
C MET A 417 21.03 13.52 -11.72
N ILE A 418 20.14 12.67 -12.20
CA ILE A 418 18.77 13.04 -12.50
C ILE A 418 17.96 13.05 -11.20
N SER A 419 17.68 14.25 -10.71
CA SER A 419 16.79 14.50 -9.57
C SER A 419 15.34 14.19 -9.92
N GLU A 420 14.47 14.06 -8.92
CA GLU A 420 13.05 13.79 -9.15
C GLU A 420 12.34 14.91 -9.94
N LYS A 421 12.66 16.17 -9.65
CA LYS A 421 12.14 17.32 -10.40
C LYS A 421 12.57 17.28 -11.86
N ALA A 422 13.83 16.89 -12.10
CA ALA A 422 14.33 16.70 -13.45
C ALA A 422 13.67 15.51 -14.15
N ALA A 423 13.45 14.38 -13.45
CA ALA A 423 12.76 13.22 -14.00
C ALA A 423 11.30 13.54 -14.39
N ALA A 424 10.59 14.31 -13.56
CA ALA A 424 9.24 14.79 -13.88
C ALA A 424 9.25 15.74 -15.07
N ALA A 425 10.20 16.68 -15.13
CA ALA A 425 10.34 17.57 -16.28
C ALA A 425 10.64 16.79 -17.57
N ILE A 426 11.49 15.77 -17.54
CA ILE A 426 11.79 14.91 -18.69
C ILE A 426 10.53 14.21 -19.22
N GLU A 427 9.67 13.73 -18.32
CA GLU A 427 8.39 13.10 -18.66
C GLU A 427 7.40 14.12 -19.23
N ASP A 428 7.29 15.31 -18.62
CA ASP A 428 6.43 16.40 -19.09
C ASP A 428 6.84 16.94 -20.47
N LEU A 429 8.13 16.86 -20.81
CA LEU A 429 8.65 17.17 -22.14
C LEU A 429 8.27 16.14 -23.20
N GLY A 430 7.71 14.99 -22.81
CA GLY A 430 7.32 13.91 -23.72
C GLY A 430 8.51 13.22 -24.38
N GLN A 431 9.68 13.19 -23.73
CA GLN A 431 10.82 12.47 -24.28
C GLN A 431 10.59 10.95 -24.21
N GLU A 432 10.69 10.26 -25.35
CA GLU A 432 10.45 8.81 -25.41
C GLU A 432 11.61 7.97 -24.82
N ARG A 433 12.84 8.49 -24.91
CA ARG A 433 14.04 7.78 -24.48
C ARG A 433 15.14 8.73 -24.00
N VAL A 434 15.86 8.30 -22.96
CA VAL A 434 16.99 9.02 -22.39
C VAL A 434 18.22 8.11 -22.36
N LYS A 435 19.38 8.68 -22.69
CA LYS A 435 20.66 7.96 -22.63
C LYS A 435 21.28 8.14 -21.23
N ILE A 436 21.42 7.04 -20.49
CA ILE A 436 21.96 7.04 -19.13
C ILE A 436 23.28 6.28 -19.03
N ARG A 437 24.12 6.66 -18.07
CA ARG A 437 25.31 5.87 -17.70
C ARG A 437 24.86 4.57 -17.01
N SER A 438 25.45 3.47 -17.43
CA SER A 438 25.20 2.12 -16.90
C SER A 438 26.51 1.52 -16.40
N ALA A 439 26.43 0.57 -15.49
CA ALA A 439 27.58 -0.23 -15.04
C ALA A 439 27.96 -1.35 -16.04
N LEU A 440 27.20 -1.49 -17.14
CA LEU A 440 27.41 -2.49 -18.21
C LEU A 440 28.39 -2.02 -19.28
#